data_AF-A0A0G1QYS7-F1
#
_entry.id   AF-A0A0G1QYS7-F1
#
_cell.length_a   1.000
_cell.length_b   1.000
_cell.length_c   1.000
_cell.angle_alpha   90.00
_cell.angle_beta   90.00
_cell.angle_gamma   90.00
#
_symmetry.space_group_name_H-M   'P 1'
#
loop_
_entity.id
_entity.type
_entity.pdbx_description
1 polymer ?
#
loop_
_entity_poly.entity_id
_entity_poly.type
_entity_poly.pdbx_seq_one_letter_code
_entity_poly.pdbx_strand_id
1 'polypeptide(L)'
;LFERAAHDELTLKVASDFSGWSFRELMRDLTPVAPLDYSLIFLGQASVGGMARLVRINIEENVIEVARGINRLFSLHALAQSLPFYRFSQAVPDEQHNIKMVTSFLTLAVTTRLAELYRKGHKPLILAKFLDEYQHYCNWMRMLRGAPANFAVTERLAQVLAEERGSRVILQPFASGGDVLVVSEPGVQQGLIKGLGAALRKQRIPFELDYASWRDGNSKEGLKVEQFLEKGIMSSFISSGLKALRSRDQDGQERKIFLSTEEFARKRSSFDVLVDAKESRIYVRGRALSSKELHSTKTTIKILRTLDAHFGKEVSASALPPSSYIDRNEMQSKIVSPLMQIVKKRLGKHLPLTITGGPAKNFTMRLDAGEVKIYWLE
;
A
#
# COMPACT_ATOMS: atom_id res chain seq x y z
N LEU A 1 -3.76 10.17 -0.96
CA LEU A 1 -2.85 10.82 0.03
C LEU A 1 -3.30 12.24 0.36
N PHE A 2 -3.43 13.16 -0.59
CA PHE A 2 -3.95 14.52 -0.31
C PHE A 2 -5.44 14.57 0.07
N GLU A 3 -6.28 13.63 -0.41
CA GLU A 3 -7.72 13.60 -0.06
C GLU A 3 -8.03 13.04 1.33
N ARG A 4 -7.16 12.19 1.92
CA ARG A 4 -7.35 11.67 3.30
C ARG A 4 -6.91 12.67 4.39
N ALA A 5 -6.07 13.64 4.03
CA ALA A 5 -5.70 14.75 4.91
C ALA A 5 -6.80 15.83 5.02
N ALA A 6 -7.89 15.69 4.27
CA ALA A 6 -8.97 16.67 4.18
C ALA A 6 -9.92 16.71 5.38
N HIS A 7 -9.72 15.86 6.41
CA HIS A 7 -10.60 15.82 7.58
C HIS A 7 -10.18 16.72 8.75
N ASP A 8 -8.99 17.34 8.72
CA ASP A 8 -8.61 18.39 9.67
C ASP A 8 -8.72 19.78 9.02
N GLU A 9 -9.94 20.30 8.99
CA GLU A 9 -10.31 21.58 8.38
C GLU A 9 -9.49 22.76 8.93
N LEU A 10 -9.08 22.68 10.21
CA LEU A 10 -8.24 23.69 10.87
C LEU A 10 -6.78 23.65 10.38
N THR A 11 -6.24 22.45 10.12
CA THR A 11 -4.85 22.26 9.65
C THR A 11 -4.71 22.67 8.18
N LEU A 12 -5.74 22.45 7.37
CA LEU A 12 -5.77 22.88 5.96
C LEU A 12 -5.95 24.38 5.82
N LYS A 13 -6.78 25.03 6.65
CA LYS A 13 -6.96 26.48 6.65
C LYS A 13 -5.69 27.21 7.13
N VAL A 14 -5.01 26.65 8.12
CA VAL A 14 -3.70 27.12 8.59
C VAL A 14 -2.54 26.70 7.66
N ALA A 15 -2.73 25.80 6.70
CA ALA A 15 -1.70 25.49 5.69
C ALA A 15 -1.92 26.29 4.39
N SER A 16 -3.18 26.50 3.98
CA SER A 16 -3.57 27.26 2.78
C SER A 16 -3.22 28.73 2.91
N ASP A 17 -3.38 29.30 4.11
CA ASP A 17 -3.05 30.71 4.37
C ASP A 17 -1.54 30.94 4.60
N PHE A 18 -0.73 29.86 4.65
CA PHE A 18 0.67 29.87 5.08
C PHE A 18 1.71 29.65 3.98
N SER A 19 1.29 29.45 2.74
CA SER A 19 2.22 29.28 1.62
C SER A 19 2.45 30.61 0.92
N GLY A 20 3.34 31.43 1.47
CA GLY A 20 3.91 32.57 0.72
C GLY A 20 4.68 32.12 -0.53
N TRP A 21 4.94 30.82 -0.66
CA TRP A 21 5.53 30.17 -1.83
C TRP A 21 4.81 28.84 -2.06
N SER A 22 4.19 28.69 -3.22
CA SER A 22 3.71 27.38 -3.65
C SER A 22 4.90 26.49 -4.00
N PHE A 23 4.82 25.19 -3.72
CA PHE A 23 5.82 24.20 -4.15
C PHE A 23 6.12 24.32 -5.66
N ARG A 24 5.10 24.70 -6.46
CA ARG A 24 5.22 24.97 -7.90
C ARG A 24 6.12 26.18 -8.22
N GLU A 25 6.11 27.24 -7.41
CA GLU A 25 6.96 28.42 -7.61
C GLU A 25 8.44 28.15 -7.35
N LEU A 26 8.75 27.28 -6.38
CA LEU A 26 10.13 26.89 -6.04
C LEU A 26 10.74 25.90 -7.04
N MET A 27 9.87 25.20 -7.79
CA MET A 27 10.22 24.03 -8.60
C MET A 27 9.99 24.23 -10.10
N ARG A 28 9.82 25.47 -10.59
CA ARG A 28 9.45 25.78 -11.99
C ARG A 28 10.34 25.12 -13.04
N ASP A 29 11.61 24.85 -12.72
CA ASP A 29 12.61 24.33 -13.66
C ASP A 29 13.04 22.88 -13.37
N LEU A 30 12.33 22.15 -12.50
CA LEU A 30 12.75 20.83 -12.03
C LEU A 30 11.85 19.71 -12.55
N THR A 31 12.47 18.61 -12.97
CA THR A 31 11.77 17.38 -13.39
C THR A 31 11.11 16.75 -12.16
N PRO A 32 9.84 16.30 -12.22
CA PRO A 32 9.04 15.92 -11.05
C PRO A 32 9.35 14.50 -10.56
N VAL A 33 10.61 14.08 -10.57
CA VAL A 33 11.03 12.77 -10.06
C VAL A 33 11.39 12.93 -8.59
N ALA A 34 10.67 12.25 -7.70
CA ALA A 34 10.95 12.28 -6.27
C ALA A 34 12.41 11.85 -6.01
N PRO A 35 13.20 12.64 -5.28
CA PRO A 35 14.63 12.37 -5.09
C PRO A 35 14.91 11.35 -3.97
N LEU A 36 13.87 10.67 -3.50
CA LEU A 36 13.87 9.85 -2.29
C LEU A 36 12.96 8.65 -2.51
N ASP A 37 13.29 7.54 -1.88
CA ASP A 37 12.30 6.47 -1.70
C ASP A 37 11.52 6.74 -0.41
N TYR A 38 10.24 6.39 -0.41
CA TYR A 38 9.40 6.53 0.77
C TYR A 38 8.33 5.45 0.85
N SER A 39 7.93 5.07 2.05
CA SER A 39 6.79 4.19 2.29
C SER A 39 5.95 4.66 3.45
N LEU A 40 4.66 4.36 3.38
CA LEU A 40 3.72 4.53 4.46
C LEU A 40 3.44 3.16 5.06
N ILE A 41 3.60 3.04 6.38
CA ILE A 41 3.45 1.79 7.11
C ILE A 41 2.41 1.99 8.21
N PHE A 42 1.36 1.19 8.21
CA PHE A 42 0.36 1.20 9.26
C PHE A 42 0.73 0.21 10.38
N LEU A 43 0.72 0.69 11.62
CA LEU A 43 1.11 -0.04 12.84
C LEU A 43 -0.09 -0.50 13.68
N GLY A 44 -1.31 -0.46 13.14
CA GLY A 44 -2.49 -1.07 13.76
C GLY A 44 -3.11 -0.32 14.94
N GLN A 45 -2.64 0.89 15.28
CA GLN A 45 -3.19 1.69 16.37
C GLN A 45 -3.58 3.09 15.93
N ALA A 46 -4.86 3.28 15.61
CA ALA A 46 -5.47 4.60 15.61
C ALA A 46 -5.63 5.06 17.06
N SER A 47 -4.96 6.15 17.43
CA SER A 47 -5.19 6.82 18.71
C SER A 47 -6.38 7.76 18.62
N VAL A 48 -7.33 7.62 19.53
CA VAL A 48 -8.31 8.66 19.79
C VAL A 48 -7.61 9.68 20.70
N GLY A 49 -7.41 10.88 20.18
CA GLY A 49 -6.54 11.91 20.78
C GLY A 49 -6.90 12.24 22.23
N GLY A 50 -5.87 12.36 23.08
CA GLY A 50 -6.07 12.65 24.50
C GLY A 50 -4.80 12.91 25.30
N MET A 51 -3.85 13.72 24.82
CA MET A 51 -2.67 14.15 25.64
C MET A 51 -2.16 15.58 25.34
N ALA A 52 -2.87 16.37 24.54
CA ALA A 52 -2.42 17.71 24.10
C ALA A 52 -2.34 18.78 25.23
N ARG A 53 -2.75 18.47 26.47
CA ARG A 53 -2.82 19.46 27.57
C ARG A 53 -1.57 19.58 28.45
N LEU A 54 -0.65 18.61 28.44
CA LEU A 54 0.48 18.59 29.39
C LEU A 54 1.78 19.23 28.86
N VAL A 55 1.91 19.47 27.55
CA VAL A 55 3.17 19.94 26.94
C VAL A 55 3.25 21.48 26.81
N ARG A 56 2.14 22.19 27.05
CA ARG A 56 2.01 23.62 26.72
C ARG A 56 2.95 24.54 27.51
N ILE A 57 3.23 24.23 28.78
CA ILE A 57 3.94 25.14 29.70
C ILE A 57 5.44 25.28 29.37
N ASN A 58 6.11 24.22 28.90
CA ASN A 58 7.55 24.30 28.52
C ASN A 58 7.78 24.72 27.06
N ILE A 59 6.74 24.74 26.23
CA ILE A 59 6.84 25.12 24.82
C ILE A 59 6.91 26.64 24.68
N GLU A 60 6.15 27.39 25.47
CA GLU A 60 6.01 28.85 25.32
C GLU A 60 7.36 29.58 25.39
N GLU A 61 8.20 29.31 26.40
CA GLU A 61 9.49 30.00 26.59
C GLU A 61 10.49 29.69 25.46
N ASN A 62 10.61 28.42 25.07
CA ASN A 62 11.51 27.98 24.00
C ASN A 62 11.09 28.54 22.63
N VAL A 63 9.78 28.61 22.37
CA VAL A 63 9.25 29.14 21.10
C VAL A 63 9.51 30.63 20.97
N ILE A 64 9.34 31.37 22.06
CA ILE A 64 9.64 32.80 22.10
C ILE A 64 11.13 33.05 21.84
N GLU A 65 12.03 32.27 22.45
CA GLU A 65 13.47 32.44 22.27
C GLU A 65 13.92 32.13 20.83
N VAL A 66 13.43 31.03 20.25
CA VAL A 66 13.72 30.67 18.84
C VAL A 66 13.17 31.73 17.89
N ALA A 67 11.94 32.21 18.11
CA ALA A 67 11.36 33.28 17.30
C ALA A 67 12.17 34.58 17.38
N ARG A 68 12.63 34.98 18.57
CA ARG A 68 13.54 36.14 18.74
C ARG A 68 14.86 35.93 17.98
N GLY A 69 15.44 34.74 18.04
CA GLY A 69 16.65 34.39 17.30
C GLY A 69 16.48 34.52 15.78
N ILE A 70 15.37 33.99 15.26
CA ILE A 70 14.99 34.10 13.84
C ILE A 70 14.84 35.58 13.46
N ASN A 71 14.06 36.36 14.21
CA ASN A 71 13.85 37.78 13.94
C ASN A 71 15.16 38.57 13.91
N ARG A 72 16.09 38.27 14.83
CA ARG A 72 17.42 38.89 14.87
C ARG A 72 18.24 38.56 13.61
N LEU A 73 18.17 37.33 13.10
CA LEU A 73 18.88 36.94 11.88
C LEU A 73 18.30 37.64 10.64
N PHE A 74 16.97 37.75 10.55
CA PHE A 74 16.31 38.38 9.40
C PHE A 74 16.44 39.91 9.38
N SER A 75 16.45 40.58 10.53
CA SER A 75 16.67 42.03 10.61
C SER A 75 18.07 42.46 10.16
N LEU A 76 19.04 41.54 10.18
CA LEU A 76 20.43 41.78 9.73
C LEU A 76 20.62 41.63 8.21
N HIS A 77 19.63 41.17 7.44
CA HIS A 77 19.77 40.95 5.99
C HIS A 77 18.83 41.86 5.19
N ALA A 78 19.39 42.90 4.57
CA ALA A 78 18.68 43.96 3.84
C ALA A 78 17.79 43.47 2.67
N LEU A 79 18.05 42.27 2.13
CA LEU A 79 17.25 41.63 1.07
C LEU A 79 15.89 41.07 1.55
N ALA A 80 15.61 41.10 2.85
CA ALA A 80 14.42 40.47 3.41
C ALA A 80 13.12 41.28 3.23
N GLN A 81 13.18 42.59 2.96
CA GLN A 81 12.00 43.48 3.05
C GLN A 81 10.85 43.17 2.06
N SER A 82 11.14 42.47 0.96
CA SER A 82 10.14 42.11 -0.06
C SER A 82 9.53 40.72 0.12
N LEU A 83 10.01 39.92 1.08
CA LEU A 83 9.55 38.54 1.27
C LEU A 83 8.29 38.48 2.15
N PRO A 84 7.26 37.67 1.80
CA PRO A 84 6.08 37.47 2.64
C PRO A 84 6.41 37.09 4.09
N PHE A 85 7.51 36.35 4.29
CA PHE A 85 8.03 35.97 5.60
C PHE A 85 8.47 37.17 6.46
N TYR A 86 9.11 38.17 5.84
CA TYR A 86 9.57 39.37 6.55
C TYR A 86 8.40 40.25 7.00
N ARG A 87 7.38 40.41 6.15
CA ARG A 87 6.15 41.12 6.53
C ARG A 87 5.45 40.46 7.70
N PHE A 88 5.51 39.12 7.76
CA PHE A 88 5.04 38.36 8.93
C PHE A 88 5.88 38.69 10.17
N SER A 89 7.21 38.60 10.11
CA SER A 89 8.11 38.84 11.26
C SER A 89 8.02 40.22 11.91
N GLN A 90 7.39 41.20 11.23
CA GLN A 90 7.20 42.56 11.73
C GLN A 90 5.91 42.75 12.56
N ALA A 91 5.04 41.73 12.64
CA ALA A 91 3.82 41.80 13.44
C ALA A 91 4.11 41.79 14.95
N VAL A 92 3.17 42.30 15.75
CA VAL A 92 3.28 42.29 17.22
C VAL A 92 3.41 40.84 17.71
N PRO A 93 4.47 40.49 18.46
CA PRO A 93 4.67 39.12 18.88
C PRO A 93 3.62 38.68 19.91
N ASP A 94 2.78 37.73 19.55
CA ASP A 94 2.01 36.90 20.47
C ASP A 94 2.42 35.41 20.35
N GLU A 95 1.86 34.54 21.21
CA GLU A 95 2.15 33.09 21.21
C GLU A 95 1.92 32.48 19.82
N GLN A 96 0.78 32.81 19.20
CA GLN A 96 0.43 32.30 17.87
C GLN A 96 1.40 32.81 16.81
N HIS A 97 1.80 34.07 16.88
CA HIS A 97 2.76 34.70 15.98
C HIS A 97 4.12 34.00 16.02
N ASN A 98 4.63 33.68 17.21
CA ASN A 98 5.92 33.00 17.36
C ASN A 98 5.85 31.54 16.84
N ILE A 99 4.78 30.81 17.15
CA ILE A 99 4.54 29.46 16.60
C ILE A 99 4.53 29.50 15.07
N LYS A 100 3.82 30.48 14.49
CA LYS A 100 3.74 30.70 13.05
C LYS A 100 5.11 30.97 12.45
N MET A 101 5.90 31.85 13.06
CA MET A 101 7.23 32.22 12.60
C MET A 101 8.20 31.02 12.58
N VAL A 102 8.27 30.25 13.68
CA VAL A 102 9.12 29.05 13.77
C VAL A 102 8.70 28.01 12.73
N THR A 103 7.39 27.77 12.59
CA THR A 103 6.85 26.84 11.59
C THR A 103 7.21 27.26 10.17
N SER A 104 7.05 28.54 9.84
CA SER A 104 7.39 29.08 8.52
C SER A 104 8.89 29.00 8.24
N PHE A 105 9.75 29.23 9.24
CA PHE A 105 11.19 29.10 9.10
C PHE A 105 11.62 27.65 8.81
N LEU A 106 11.13 26.69 9.59
CA LEU A 106 11.42 25.27 9.37
C LEU A 106 10.88 24.79 8.02
N THR A 107 9.69 25.25 7.62
CA THR A 107 9.12 24.94 6.30
C THR A 107 10.01 25.48 5.18
N LEU A 108 10.52 26.70 5.31
CA LEU A 108 11.45 27.30 4.35
C LEU A 108 12.77 26.51 4.29
N ALA A 109 13.32 26.11 5.44
CA ALA A 109 14.55 25.32 5.52
C ALA A 109 14.39 23.96 4.80
N VAL A 110 13.33 23.21 5.13
CA VAL A 110 13.00 21.94 4.47
C VAL A 110 12.83 22.13 2.96
N THR A 111 12.07 23.13 2.54
CA THR A 111 11.78 23.34 1.11
C THR A 111 13.04 23.78 0.35
N THR A 112 13.91 24.57 0.98
CA THR A 112 15.21 24.96 0.40
C THR A 112 16.11 23.74 0.21
N ARG A 113 16.20 22.86 1.22
CA ARG A 113 16.97 21.62 1.10
C ARG A 113 16.39 20.65 0.09
N LEU A 114 15.06 20.57 0.02
CA LEU A 114 14.39 19.75 -0.98
C LEU A 114 14.71 20.26 -2.40
N ALA A 115 14.61 21.56 -2.64
CA ALA A 115 15.00 22.17 -3.91
C ALA A 115 16.48 21.91 -4.23
N GLU A 116 17.38 21.99 -3.24
CA GLU A 116 18.79 21.63 -3.40
C GLU A 116 18.96 20.15 -3.78
N LEU A 117 18.22 19.25 -3.14
CA LEU A 117 18.23 17.81 -3.41
C LEU A 117 17.75 17.49 -4.85
N TYR A 118 16.71 18.17 -5.32
CA TYR A 118 16.24 18.05 -6.71
C TYR A 118 17.25 18.60 -7.72
N ARG A 119 17.91 19.73 -7.42
CA ARG A 119 18.91 20.35 -8.33
C ARG A 119 20.21 19.57 -8.41
N LYS A 120 20.71 19.08 -7.28
CA LYS A 120 22.06 18.52 -7.14
C LYS A 120 22.09 16.99 -7.03
N GLY A 121 20.94 16.34 -6.99
CA GLY A 121 20.82 14.89 -6.86
C GLY A 121 21.20 14.37 -5.47
N HIS A 122 21.32 13.06 -5.34
CA HIS A 122 21.34 12.37 -4.04
C HIS A 122 22.73 12.16 -3.50
N LYS A 123 23.57 13.20 -3.59
CA LYS A 123 24.88 13.14 -2.94
C LYS A 123 24.64 12.95 -1.43
N PRO A 124 25.34 12.01 -0.76
CA PRO A 124 25.04 11.66 0.64
C PRO A 124 24.95 12.87 1.58
N LEU A 125 25.85 13.86 1.41
CA LEU A 125 25.84 15.09 2.22
C LEU A 125 24.59 15.96 2.00
N ILE A 126 24.05 16.01 0.78
CA ILE A 126 22.87 16.82 0.46
C ILE A 126 21.62 16.16 1.01
N LEU A 127 21.54 14.84 0.84
CA LEU A 127 20.48 14.01 1.40
C LEU A 127 20.47 14.09 2.93
N ALA A 128 21.64 13.95 3.56
CA ALA A 128 21.82 14.09 5.01
C ALA A 128 21.26 15.43 5.51
N LYS A 129 21.66 16.55 4.88
CA LYS A 129 21.16 17.89 5.23
C LYS A 129 19.64 18.02 5.08
N PHE A 130 19.07 17.48 4.00
CA PHE A 130 17.61 17.48 3.83
C PHE A 130 16.91 16.71 4.96
N LEU A 131 17.40 15.50 5.26
CA LEU A 131 16.83 14.67 6.30
C LEU A 131 16.95 15.31 7.69
N ASP A 132 18.06 15.99 7.99
CA ASP A 132 18.23 16.73 9.25
C ASP A 132 17.19 17.85 9.39
N GLU A 133 17.01 18.70 8.37
CA GLU A 133 16.01 19.77 8.40
C GLU A 133 14.58 19.22 8.49
N TYR A 134 14.29 18.14 7.77
CA TYR A 134 12.97 17.50 7.81
C TYR A 134 12.70 16.89 9.18
N GLN A 135 13.71 16.28 9.82
CA GLN A 135 13.60 15.78 11.19
C GLN A 135 13.34 16.91 12.18
N HIS A 136 14.01 18.07 12.05
CA HIS A 136 13.72 19.25 12.88
C HIS A 136 12.28 19.73 12.71
N TYR A 137 11.78 19.78 11.48
CA TYR A 137 10.38 20.08 11.20
C TYR A 137 9.43 19.06 11.84
N CYS A 138 9.69 17.76 11.69
CA CYS A 138 8.88 16.70 12.30
C CYS A 138 8.88 16.79 13.83
N ASN A 139 10.02 17.07 14.46
CA ASN A 139 10.14 17.27 15.90
C ASN A 139 9.31 18.47 16.36
N TRP A 140 9.38 19.58 15.63
CA TRP A 140 8.57 20.76 15.89
C TRP A 140 7.06 20.48 15.80
N MET A 141 6.62 19.82 14.72
CA MET A 141 5.21 19.44 14.56
C MET A 141 4.74 18.48 15.66
N ARG A 142 5.64 17.60 16.14
CA ARG A 142 5.38 16.70 17.27
C ARG A 142 5.21 17.46 18.58
N MET A 143 6.02 18.49 18.83
CA MET A 143 5.86 19.36 20.00
C MET A 143 4.49 20.04 19.98
N LEU A 144 4.06 20.58 18.84
CA LEU A 144 2.77 21.26 18.71
C LEU A 144 1.56 20.32 18.84
N ARG A 145 1.67 19.08 18.36
CA ARG A 145 0.55 18.11 18.36
C ARG A 145 0.50 17.21 19.60
N GLY A 146 1.56 17.20 20.40
CA GLY A 146 1.78 16.21 21.45
C GLY A 146 2.30 14.88 20.90
N ALA A 147 2.84 14.04 21.78
CA ALA A 147 3.31 12.71 21.41
C ALA A 147 2.11 11.82 21.03
N PRO A 148 2.11 11.18 19.85
CA PRO A 148 1.04 10.26 19.49
C PRO A 148 1.14 8.97 20.33
N ALA A 149 0.04 8.22 20.45
CA ALA A 149 0.01 7.01 21.29
C ALA A 149 1.04 5.95 20.86
N ASN A 150 1.44 5.95 19.59
CA ASN A 150 2.45 5.04 19.05
C ASN A 150 3.89 5.55 19.23
N PHE A 151 4.14 6.66 19.94
CA PHE A 151 5.45 7.29 20.05
C PHE A 151 6.57 6.33 20.49
N ALA A 152 6.33 5.51 21.52
CA ALA A 152 7.30 4.52 21.98
C ALA A 152 7.62 3.46 20.93
N VAL A 153 6.64 3.09 20.10
CA VAL A 153 6.81 2.16 18.98
C VAL A 153 7.61 2.83 17.87
N THR A 154 7.31 4.10 17.56
CA THR A 154 8.01 4.89 16.55
C THR A 154 9.46 5.17 16.94
N GLU A 155 9.75 5.51 18.19
CA GLU A 155 11.13 5.68 18.68
C GLU A 155 11.90 4.35 18.66
N ARG A 156 11.26 3.26 19.07
CA ARG A 156 11.88 1.92 19.00
C ARG A 156 12.14 1.48 17.56
N LEU A 157 11.25 1.85 16.64
CA LEU A 157 11.45 1.68 15.20
C LEU A 157 12.63 2.50 14.69
N ALA A 158 12.74 3.78 15.08
CA ALA A 158 13.87 4.62 14.71
C ALA A 158 15.19 4.02 15.19
N GLN A 159 15.21 3.46 16.41
CA GLN A 159 16.38 2.79 16.96
C GLN A 159 16.77 1.54 16.17
N VAL A 160 15.82 0.63 15.90
CA VAL A 160 16.08 -0.58 15.09
C VAL A 160 16.61 -0.21 13.70
N LEU A 161 16.07 0.86 13.10
CA LEU A 161 16.48 1.30 11.78
C LEU A 161 17.84 2.00 11.78
N ALA A 162 18.18 2.72 12.84
CA ALA A 162 19.52 3.30 13.02
C ALA A 162 20.60 2.21 13.20
N GLU A 163 20.24 1.07 13.79
CA GLU A 163 21.12 -0.08 13.98
C GLU A 163 21.30 -0.91 12.69
N GLU A 164 20.29 -1.01 11.81
CA GLU A 164 20.28 -1.97 10.70
C GLU A 164 21.01 -1.55 9.40
N ARG A 165 21.44 -0.30 9.24
CA ARG A 165 22.41 0.22 8.21
C ARG A 165 22.33 1.74 8.23
N GLY A 166 23.35 2.43 7.69
CA GLY A 166 23.48 3.91 7.65
C GLY A 166 22.40 4.70 6.90
N SER A 167 21.21 4.14 6.73
CA SER A 167 20.04 4.79 6.17
C SER A 167 19.32 5.60 7.24
N ARG A 168 19.30 6.91 7.07
CA ARG A 168 18.51 7.82 7.91
C ARG A 168 17.04 7.64 7.58
N VAL A 169 16.30 7.04 8.50
CA VAL A 169 14.86 6.91 8.40
C VAL A 169 14.20 7.98 9.25
N ILE A 170 13.37 8.78 8.60
CA ILE A 170 12.49 9.72 9.30
C ILE A 170 11.15 9.04 9.46
N LEU A 171 10.71 8.91 10.71
CA LEU A 171 9.42 8.34 11.08
C LEU A 171 8.47 9.47 11.45
N GLN A 172 7.54 9.78 10.55
CA GLN A 172 6.50 10.76 10.83
C GLN A 172 5.16 10.04 11.07
N PRO A 173 4.62 10.08 12.30
CA PRO A 173 3.27 9.59 12.55
C PRO A 173 2.26 10.47 11.79
N PHE A 174 1.41 9.84 10.97
CA PHE A 174 0.34 10.51 10.23
C PHE A 174 -0.98 10.43 11.00
N ALA A 175 -1.73 11.53 10.98
CA ALA A 175 -3.07 11.66 11.56
C ALA A 175 -3.16 11.21 13.05
N SER A 176 -4.34 10.76 13.45
CA SER A 176 -4.69 10.21 14.76
C SER A 176 -3.88 8.97 15.17
N GLY A 177 -2.78 8.60 14.49
CA GLY A 177 -1.90 7.50 14.88
C GLY A 177 -2.13 6.25 14.03
N GLY A 178 -1.07 5.46 13.90
CA GLY A 178 -1.05 4.22 13.14
C GLY A 178 -0.07 4.27 11.98
N ASP A 179 -0.19 5.30 11.13
CA ASP A 179 0.67 5.43 9.95
C ASP A 179 2.04 6.02 10.29
N VAL A 180 3.08 5.44 9.71
CA VAL A 180 4.45 5.92 9.81
C VAL A 180 5.02 6.08 8.41
N LEU A 181 5.32 7.33 8.04
CA LEU A 181 6.11 7.61 6.84
C LEU A 181 7.54 7.19 7.12
N VAL A 182 8.15 6.43 6.22
CA VAL A 182 9.55 5.99 6.23
C VAL A 182 10.18 6.56 4.98
N VAL A 183 11.19 7.41 5.12
CA VAL A 183 11.94 7.99 4.00
C VAL A 183 13.35 7.40 3.99
N SER A 184 13.89 7.03 2.83
CA SER A 184 15.27 6.56 2.71
C SER A 184 15.94 6.94 1.38
N GLU A 185 17.22 6.55 1.27
CA GLU A 185 17.98 6.70 0.04
C GLU A 185 17.44 5.77 -1.06
N PRO A 186 17.50 6.18 -2.34
CA PRO A 186 17.02 5.34 -3.41
C PRO A 186 17.69 3.97 -3.51
N GLY A 187 16.87 2.94 -3.68
CA GLY A 187 17.29 1.54 -3.79
C GLY A 187 17.46 0.83 -2.45
N VAL A 188 17.32 1.53 -1.32
CA VAL A 188 17.48 0.94 0.02
C VAL A 188 16.13 0.52 0.63
N GLN A 189 15.05 1.22 0.27
CA GLN A 189 13.73 1.10 0.89
C GLN A 189 13.18 -0.33 0.90
N GLN A 190 13.38 -1.11 -0.16
CA GLN A 190 12.83 -2.47 -0.24
C GLN A 190 13.44 -3.42 0.80
N GLY A 191 14.77 -3.35 0.97
CA GLY A 191 15.48 -4.14 1.98
C GLY A 191 15.08 -3.69 3.39
N LEU A 192 15.00 -2.37 3.58
CA LEU A 192 14.58 -1.74 4.82
C LEU A 192 13.18 -2.19 5.27
N ILE A 193 12.17 -2.11 4.39
CA ILE A 193 10.79 -2.52 4.71
C ILE A 193 10.72 -4.01 5.07
N LYS A 194 11.49 -4.87 4.36
CA LYS A 194 11.53 -6.31 4.65
C LYS A 194 12.14 -6.59 6.03
N GLY A 195 13.27 -5.97 6.35
CA GLY A 195 13.93 -6.07 7.66
C GLY A 195 13.01 -5.55 8.77
N LEU A 196 12.42 -4.38 8.56
CA LEU A 196 11.49 -3.75 9.49
C LEU A 196 10.26 -4.62 9.77
N GLY A 197 9.63 -5.15 8.71
CA GLY A 197 8.49 -6.05 8.85
C GLY A 197 8.84 -7.34 9.59
N ALA A 198 10.07 -7.86 9.44
CA ALA A 198 10.53 -9.01 10.22
C ALA A 198 10.75 -8.65 11.70
N ALA A 199 11.41 -7.52 11.99
CA ALA A 199 11.70 -7.04 13.33
C ALA A 199 10.42 -6.73 14.12
N LEU A 200 9.45 -6.07 13.49
CA LEU A 200 8.16 -5.73 14.10
C LEU A 200 7.32 -6.97 14.41
N ARG A 201 7.26 -7.93 13.48
CA ARG A 201 6.56 -9.21 13.70
C ARG A 201 7.15 -10.01 14.87
N LYS A 202 8.48 -10.01 15.01
CA LYS A 202 9.16 -10.64 16.16
C LYS A 202 8.71 -10.03 17.50
N GLN A 203 8.38 -8.74 17.49
CA GLN A 203 7.89 -8.01 18.66
C GLN A 203 6.36 -8.00 18.80
N ARG A 204 5.62 -8.71 17.93
CA ARG A 204 4.15 -8.75 17.89
C ARG A 204 3.50 -7.37 17.69
N ILE A 205 4.20 -6.46 17.04
CA ILE A 205 3.65 -5.16 16.64
C ILE A 205 2.97 -5.35 15.27
N PRO A 206 1.71 -4.91 15.08
CA PRO A 206 1.05 -4.97 13.78
C PRO A 206 1.86 -4.23 12.72
N PHE A 207 1.85 -4.75 11.50
CA PHE A 207 2.59 -4.19 10.38
C PHE A 207 1.82 -4.42 9.09
N GLU A 208 1.40 -3.32 8.47
CA GLU A 208 0.81 -3.30 7.14
C GLU A 208 1.54 -2.25 6.31
N LEU A 209 1.90 -2.62 5.08
CA LEU A 209 2.54 -1.71 4.14
C LEU A 209 1.44 -1.10 3.28
N ASP A 210 1.04 0.12 3.62
CA ASP A 210 -0.04 0.83 2.94
C ASP A 210 0.40 1.35 1.57
N TYR A 211 1.62 1.88 1.52
CA TYR A 211 2.17 2.44 0.30
C TYR A 211 3.68 2.33 0.30
N ALA A 212 4.27 2.08 -0.85
CA ALA A 212 5.69 2.29 -1.05
C ALA A 212 5.93 2.88 -2.43
N SER A 213 6.82 3.85 -2.48
CA SER A 213 7.43 4.37 -3.69
C SER A 213 8.93 4.18 -3.51
N TRP A 214 9.48 3.22 -4.25
CA TRP A 214 10.91 3.12 -4.47
C TRP A 214 11.17 3.36 -5.95
N ARG A 215 12.33 3.91 -6.30
CA ARG A 215 12.72 4.19 -7.68
C ARG A 215 12.92 2.91 -8.52
N ASP A 216 11.82 2.27 -8.90
CA ASP A 216 11.71 1.55 -10.18
C ASP A 216 11.04 2.45 -11.25
N GLY A 217 10.39 3.55 -10.84
CA GLY A 217 9.57 4.45 -11.67
C GLY A 217 10.31 5.56 -12.44
N ASN A 218 11.54 5.33 -12.92
CA ASN A 218 12.16 6.25 -13.88
C ASN A 218 11.42 6.16 -15.22
N SER A 219 10.55 7.13 -15.50
CA SER A 219 10.11 7.38 -16.86
C SER A 219 10.13 8.87 -17.14
N LYS A 220 10.44 9.23 -18.39
CA LYS A 220 10.60 10.62 -18.85
C LYS A 220 9.35 11.50 -18.73
N GLU A 221 8.23 10.97 -18.23
CA GLU A 221 6.88 11.55 -18.34
C GLU A 221 6.27 12.03 -17.00
N GLY A 222 7.02 12.00 -15.89
CA GLY A 222 6.61 12.61 -14.60
C GLY A 222 5.97 11.67 -13.57
N LEU A 223 5.16 12.21 -12.64
CA LEU A 223 4.55 11.47 -11.52
C LEU A 223 3.59 10.40 -12.05
N LYS A 224 3.85 9.12 -11.75
CA LYS A 224 3.05 7.99 -12.25
C LYS A 224 2.42 7.20 -11.12
N VAL A 225 1.13 6.93 -11.28
CA VAL A 225 0.39 6.00 -10.42
C VAL A 225 0.68 4.59 -10.91
N GLU A 226 1.38 3.79 -10.11
CA GLU A 226 1.72 2.41 -10.49
C GLU A 226 0.49 1.52 -10.57
N GLN A 227 -0.42 1.61 -9.59
CA GLN A 227 -1.69 0.88 -9.55
C GLN A 227 -2.74 1.65 -8.73
N PHE A 228 -4.01 1.55 -9.12
CA PHE A 228 -5.18 1.91 -8.32
C PHE A 228 -6.14 0.70 -8.32
N LEU A 229 -5.93 -0.19 -7.35
CA LEU A 229 -6.57 -1.51 -7.30
C LEU A 229 -8.09 -1.45 -7.23
N GLU A 230 -8.67 -0.53 -6.45
CA GLU A 230 -10.12 -0.39 -6.30
C GLU A 230 -10.82 0.02 -7.60
N LYS A 231 -10.19 0.88 -8.41
CA LYS A 231 -10.72 1.30 -9.70
C LYS A 231 -10.20 0.46 -10.87
N GLY A 232 -9.38 -0.56 -10.60
CA GLY A 232 -8.76 -1.40 -11.62
C GLY A 232 -7.81 -0.66 -12.57
N ILE A 233 -7.32 0.54 -12.21
CA ILE A 233 -6.41 1.32 -13.06
C ILE A 233 -5.00 0.81 -12.83
N MET A 234 -4.31 0.41 -13.89
CA MET A 234 -2.93 -0.09 -13.84
C MET A 234 -2.01 0.84 -14.63
N SER A 235 -0.78 1.00 -14.17
CA SER A 235 0.26 1.75 -14.88
C SER A 235 0.60 1.11 -16.22
N SER A 236 0.97 1.94 -17.20
CA SER A 236 1.46 1.50 -18.51
C SER A 236 2.80 0.75 -18.46
N PHE A 237 3.51 0.76 -17.33
CA PHE A 237 4.78 0.02 -17.12
C PHE A 237 4.58 -1.37 -16.56
N ILE A 238 3.38 -1.65 -16.06
CA ILE A 238 2.96 -3.01 -15.78
C ILE A 238 2.71 -3.63 -17.14
N SER A 239 3.62 -4.53 -17.56
CA SER A 239 3.59 -5.18 -18.85
C SER A 239 2.14 -5.56 -19.20
N SER A 240 1.65 -5.06 -20.33
CA SER A 240 0.40 -5.52 -20.94
C SER A 240 0.45 -7.04 -21.03
N GLY A 241 -0.15 -7.74 -20.05
CA GLY A 241 0.16 -9.16 -19.84
C GLY A 241 0.16 -9.65 -18.39
N LEU A 242 -0.11 -8.81 -17.38
CA LEU A 242 -0.39 -9.35 -16.04
C LEU A 242 -1.55 -10.34 -16.10
N LYS A 243 -1.39 -11.45 -15.38
CA LYS A 243 -2.40 -12.48 -15.19
C LYS A 243 -2.93 -12.35 -13.77
N ALA A 244 -4.20 -12.01 -13.64
CA ALA A 244 -4.89 -11.98 -12.36
C ALA A 244 -5.38 -13.39 -12.02
N LEU A 245 -4.90 -13.92 -10.90
CA LEU A 245 -5.30 -15.22 -10.37
C LEU A 245 -6.12 -15.02 -9.11
N ARG A 246 -7.33 -15.58 -9.09
CA ARG A 246 -8.19 -15.63 -7.91
C ARG A 246 -8.23 -17.06 -7.38
N SER A 247 -8.10 -17.25 -6.08
CA SER A 247 -8.18 -18.57 -5.44
C SER A 247 -8.79 -18.43 -4.05
N ARG A 248 -9.26 -19.54 -3.47
CA ARG A 248 -9.69 -19.60 -2.07
C ARG A 248 -8.72 -20.44 -1.26
N ASP A 249 -8.48 -20.04 -0.02
CA ASP A 249 -7.75 -20.87 0.95
C ASP A 249 -8.68 -21.87 1.67
N GLN A 250 -8.13 -22.59 2.64
CA GLN A 250 -8.87 -23.63 3.37
C GLN A 250 -10.01 -23.06 4.22
N ASP A 251 -9.95 -21.78 4.57
CA ASP A 251 -10.99 -21.08 5.32
C ASP A 251 -12.05 -20.45 4.38
N GLY A 252 -11.92 -20.67 3.07
CA GLY A 252 -12.79 -20.11 2.04
C GLY A 252 -12.51 -18.63 1.71
N GLN A 253 -11.48 -18.03 2.33
CA GLN A 253 -11.11 -16.65 2.10
C GLN A 253 -10.51 -16.48 0.71
N GLU A 254 -10.98 -15.44 0.01
CA GLU A 254 -10.52 -15.15 -1.33
C GLU A 254 -9.15 -14.50 -1.31
N ARG A 255 -8.25 -14.95 -2.18
CA ARG A 255 -6.95 -14.37 -2.42
C ARG A 255 -6.77 -14.07 -3.89
N LYS A 256 -6.37 -12.84 -4.18
CA LYS A 256 -5.99 -12.39 -5.52
C LYS A 256 -4.48 -12.23 -5.61
N ILE A 257 -3.90 -12.79 -6.66
CA ILE A 257 -2.47 -12.72 -6.95
C ILE A 257 -2.31 -12.21 -8.38
N PHE A 258 -1.43 -11.24 -8.57
CA PHE A 258 -1.06 -10.75 -9.90
C PHE A 258 0.32 -11.29 -10.25
N LEU A 259 0.46 -11.87 -11.45
CA LEU A 259 1.73 -12.41 -11.94
C LEU A 259 2.07 -11.81 -13.30
N SER A 260 3.35 -11.51 -13.54
CA SER A 260 3.84 -11.24 -14.90
C SER A 260 3.58 -12.42 -15.83
N THR A 261 3.63 -12.20 -17.15
CA THR A 261 3.49 -13.32 -18.11
C THR A 261 4.58 -14.38 -17.90
N GLU A 262 5.82 -13.97 -17.60
CA GLU A 262 6.96 -14.85 -17.34
C GLU A 262 6.82 -15.57 -16.00
N GLU A 263 6.37 -14.87 -14.95
CA GLU A 263 6.09 -15.48 -13.65
C GLU A 263 4.95 -16.49 -13.73
N PHE A 264 3.88 -16.15 -14.44
CA PHE A 264 2.78 -17.05 -14.69
C PHE A 264 3.26 -18.29 -15.45
N ALA A 265 4.05 -18.12 -16.52
CA ALA A 265 4.62 -19.24 -17.28
C ALA A 265 5.47 -20.16 -16.38
N ARG A 266 6.34 -19.59 -15.52
CA ARG A 266 7.17 -20.35 -14.57
C ARG A 266 6.35 -21.07 -13.50
N LYS A 267 5.33 -20.41 -12.94
CA LYS A 267 4.51 -20.94 -11.84
C LYS A 267 3.34 -21.80 -12.31
N ARG A 268 3.01 -21.83 -13.60
CA ARG A 268 1.83 -22.54 -14.14
C ARG A 268 1.75 -24.00 -13.71
N SER A 269 2.88 -24.71 -13.69
CA SER A 269 2.97 -26.11 -13.28
C SER A 269 2.83 -26.32 -11.77
N SER A 270 3.01 -25.26 -10.96
CA SER A 270 2.85 -25.31 -9.51
C SER A 270 1.39 -25.23 -9.05
N PHE A 271 0.49 -24.71 -9.89
CA PHE A 271 -0.94 -24.67 -9.58
C PHE A 271 -1.56 -26.06 -9.65
N ASP A 272 -2.30 -26.43 -8.60
CA ASP A 272 -2.99 -27.73 -8.52
C ASP A 272 -4.03 -27.83 -9.65
N VAL A 273 -5.03 -26.94 -9.64
CA VAL A 273 -6.00 -26.78 -10.73
C VAL A 273 -6.06 -25.30 -11.14
N LEU A 274 -5.86 -25.02 -12.42
CA LEU A 274 -6.00 -23.67 -12.99
C LEU A 274 -7.13 -23.68 -14.01
N VAL A 275 -8.13 -22.83 -13.81
CA VAL A 275 -9.28 -22.65 -14.70
C VAL A 275 -9.11 -21.34 -15.46
N ASP A 276 -8.82 -21.47 -16.75
CA ASP A 276 -8.78 -20.36 -17.70
C ASP A 276 -10.14 -20.25 -18.37
N ALA A 277 -10.98 -19.38 -17.81
CA ALA A 277 -12.34 -19.22 -18.28
C ALA A 277 -12.40 -18.48 -19.63
N LYS A 278 -11.40 -17.66 -19.96
CA LYS A 278 -11.31 -16.92 -21.21
C LYS A 278 -11.03 -17.86 -22.38
N GLU A 279 -10.03 -18.72 -22.22
CA GLU A 279 -9.67 -19.72 -23.24
C GLU A 279 -10.48 -21.01 -23.14
N SER A 280 -11.38 -21.11 -22.15
CA SER A 280 -12.17 -22.30 -21.86
C SER A 280 -11.31 -23.56 -21.64
N ARG A 281 -10.21 -23.42 -20.88
CA ARG A 281 -9.28 -24.52 -20.59
C ARG A 281 -9.13 -24.74 -19.10
N ILE A 282 -9.02 -26.00 -18.71
CA ILE A 282 -8.64 -26.41 -17.36
C ILE A 282 -7.25 -27.02 -17.44
N TYR A 283 -6.38 -26.65 -16.52
CA TYR A 283 -5.04 -27.20 -16.38
C TYR A 283 -4.91 -27.87 -15.01
N VAL A 284 -4.27 -29.03 -14.98
CA VAL A 284 -3.92 -29.72 -13.73
C VAL A 284 -2.41 -29.92 -13.73
N ARG A 285 -1.70 -29.29 -12.78
CA ARG A 285 -0.23 -29.15 -12.78
C ARG A 285 0.33 -28.62 -14.09
N GLY A 286 -0.27 -27.53 -14.57
CA GLY A 286 0.13 -26.85 -15.82
C GLY A 286 -0.18 -27.58 -17.12
N ARG A 287 -0.65 -28.83 -17.08
CA ARG A 287 -1.05 -29.60 -18.27
C ARG A 287 -2.52 -29.40 -18.56
N ALA A 288 -2.83 -28.91 -19.77
CA ALA A 288 -4.21 -28.74 -20.23
C ALA A 288 -4.94 -30.09 -20.23
N LEU A 289 -6.23 -30.07 -19.87
CA LEU A 289 -7.10 -31.22 -20.10
C LEU A 289 -7.45 -31.30 -21.58
N SER A 290 -7.26 -32.48 -22.16
CA SER A 290 -7.71 -32.74 -23.53
C SER A 290 -9.21 -33.03 -23.57
N SER A 291 -9.83 -32.90 -24.74
CA SER A 291 -11.23 -33.29 -24.94
C SER A 291 -11.48 -34.77 -24.64
N LYS A 292 -10.46 -35.65 -24.81
CA LYS A 292 -10.54 -37.08 -24.45
C LYS A 292 -10.60 -37.31 -22.95
N GLU A 293 -10.03 -36.40 -22.16
CA GLU A 293 -10.03 -36.49 -20.69
C GLU A 293 -11.29 -35.84 -20.11
N LEU A 294 -11.72 -34.71 -20.66
CA LEU A 294 -12.91 -33.99 -20.22
C LEU A 294 -13.63 -33.36 -21.42
N HIS A 295 -14.53 -34.14 -22.04
CA HIS A 295 -15.32 -33.71 -23.20
C HIS A 295 -16.13 -32.42 -22.91
N SER A 296 -16.56 -32.25 -21.67
CA SER A 296 -17.47 -31.19 -21.22
C SER A 296 -16.77 -29.96 -20.65
N THR A 297 -15.49 -29.70 -20.99
CA THR A 297 -14.67 -28.67 -20.32
C THR A 297 -15.37 -27.31 -20.19
N LYS A 298 -15.98 -26.77 -21.27
CA LYS A 298 -16.71 -25.49 -21.23
C LYS A 298 -17.83 -25.49 -20.19
N THR A 299 -18.62 -26.56 -20.15
CA THR A 299 -19.73 -26.73 -19.22
C THR A 299 -19.22 -26.90 -17.79
N THR A 300 -18.15 -27.68 -17.59
CA THR A 300 -17.47 -27.85 -16.30
C THR A 300 -16.99 -26.52 -15.74
N ILE A 301 -16.38 -25.65 -16.56
CA ILE A 301 -15.94 -24.31 -16.14
C ILE A 301 -17.12 -23.47 -15.63
N LYS A 302 -18.24 -23.48 -16.36
CA LYS A 302 -19.45 -22.74 -15.96
C LYS A 302 -20.00 -23.25 -14.62
N ILE A 303 -20.09 -24.57 -14.44
CA ILE A 303 -20.56 -25.19 -13.19
C ILE A 303 -19.62 -24.84 -12.04
N LEU A 304 -18.30 -25.03 -12.22
CA LEU A 304 -17.31 -24.70 -11.19
C LEU A 304 -17.40 -23.22 -10.80
N ARG A 305 -17.69 -22.31 -11.74
CA ARG A 305 -17.83 -20.88 -11.46
C ARG A 305 -19.06 -20.61 -10.59
N THR A 306 -20.20 -21.25 -10.88
CA THR A 306 -21.39 -21.15 -10.05
C THR A 306 -21.16 -21.71 -8.65
N LEU A 307 -20.47 -22.84 -8.54
CA LEU A 307 -20.13 -23.45 -7.25
C LEU A 307 -19.13 -22.61 -6.45
N ASP A 308 -18.14 -21.99 -7.10
CA ASP A 308 -17.17 -21.10 -6.46
C ASP A 308 -17.81 -19.80 -5.95
N ALA A 309 -18.86 -19.31 -6.62
CA ALA A 309 -19.67 -18.19 -6.15
C ALA A 309 -20.53 -18.56 -4.92
N HIS A 310 -20.86 -19.84 -4.75
CA HIS A 310 -21.60 -20.38 -3.61
C HIS A 310 -20.72 -21.32 -2.78
N PHE A 311 -19.45 -20.95 -2.60
CA PHE A 311 -18.44 -21.80 -1.96
C PHE A 311 -18.91 -22.32 -0.59
N GLY A 312 -18.73 -23.61 -0.35
CA GLY A 312 -19.17 -24.30 0.87
C GLY A 312 -20.68 -24.46 1.02
N LYS A 313 -21.51 -24.01 0.06
CA LYS A 313 -22.96 -24.13 0.08
C LYS A 313 -23.47 -25.10 -0.98
N GLU A 314 -24.56 -25.78 -0.67
CA GLU A 314 -25.25 -26.61 -1.65
C GLU A 314 -25.95 -25.75 -2.71
N VAL A 315 -25.74 -26.10 -3.98
CA VAL A 315 -26.37 -25.48 -5.14
C VAL A 315 -27.29 -26.48 -5.78
N SER A 316 -28.59 -26.16 -5.86
CA SER A 316 -29.58 -27.02 -6.53
C SER A 316 -29.32 -27.09 -8.03
N ALA A 317 -29.72 -28.20 -8.66
CA ALA A 317 -29.62 -28.37 -10.12
C ALA A 317 -30.30 -27.24 -10.91
N SER A 318 -31.36 -26.63 -10.35
CA SER A 318 -32.08 -25.50 -10.94
C SER A 318 -31.28 -24.19 -10.97
N ALA A 319 -30.31 -24.02 -10.07
CA ALA A 319 -29.44 -22.84 -10.00
C ALA A 319 -28.15 -23.00 -10.83
N LEU A 320 -27.89 -24.21 -11.34
CA LEU A 320 -26.77 -24.46 -12.25
C LEU A 320 -27.08 -23.87 -13.63
N PRO A 321 -26.03 -23.44 -14.37
CA PRO A 321 -26.22 -22.87 -15.71
C PRO A 321 -26.94 -23.88 -16.61
N PRO A 322 -27.86 -23.41 -17.49
CA PRO A 322 -28.53 -24.28 -18.45
C PRO A 322 -27.47 -25.03 -19.24
N SER A 323 -27.42 -26.33 -19.02
CA SER A 323 -26.50 -27.23 -19.68
C SER A 323 -27.29 -28.42 -20.19
N SER A 324 -26.73 -29.11 -21.19
CA SER A 324 -27.33 -30.35 -21.67
C SER A 324 -27.38 -31.45 -20.61
N TYR A 325 -26.74 -31.26 -19.44
CA TYR A 325 -26.62 -32.27 -18.37
C TYR A 325 -27.54 -31.95 -17.21
N ILE A 326 -28.84 -31.93 -17.50
CA ILE A 326 -29.90 -31.69 -16.51
C ILE A 326 -30.05 -32.87 -15.55
N ASP A 327 -29.55 -34.06 -15.92
CA ASP A 327 -29.63 -35.28 -15.13
C ASP A 327 -28.39 -35.50 -14.25
N ARG A 328 -28.62 -35.94 -13.01
CA ARG A 328 -27.57 -36.27 -12.03
C ARG A 328 -26.54 -37.26 -12.58
N ASN A 329 -26.97 -38.31 -13.28
CA ASN A 329 -26.05 -39.34 -13.77
C ASN A 329 -25.17 -38.81 -14.91
N GLU A 330 -25.71 -37.95 -15.76
CA GLU A 330 -24.90 -37.26 -16.77
C GLU A 330 -23.89 -36.30 -16.15
N MET A 331 -24.32 -35.49 -15.16
CA MET A 331 -23.45 -34.61 -14.41
C MET A 331 -22.32 -35.40 -13.72
N GLN A 332 -22.66 -36.51 -13.07
CA GLN A 332 -21.72 -37.40 -12.41
C GLN A 332 -20.73 -38.02 -13.42
N SER A 333 -21.22 -38.60 -14.51
CA SER A 333 -20.39 -39.38 -15.45
C SER A 333 -19.56 -38.51 -16.40
N LYS A 334 -20.05 -37.33 -16.78
CA LYS A 334 -19.41 -36.46 -17.78
C LYS A 334 -18.61 -35.31 -17.18
N ILE A 335 -18.86 -34.94 -15.92
CA ILE A 335 -18.21 -33.79 -15.27
C ILE A 335 -17.55 -34.17 -13.96
N VAL A 336 -18.32 -34.61 -12.96
CA VAL A 336 -17.81 -34.78 -11.58
C VAL A 336 -16.78 -35.90 -11.53
N SER A 337 -17.13 -37.12 -11.94
CA SER A 337 -16.23 -38.27 -11.87
C SER A 337 -14.96 -38.10 -12.70
N PRO A 338 -15.04 -37.68 -13.99
CA PRO A 338 -13.83 -37.49 -14.79
C PRO A 338 -12.90 -36.45 -14.17
N LEU A 339 -13.42 -35.30 -13.74
CA LEU A 339 -12.59 -34.26 -13.14
C LEU A 339 -11.93 -34.73 -11.83
N MET A 340 -12.70 -35.37 -10.93
CA MET A 340 -12.17 -35.92 -9.69
C MET A 340 -11.10 -36.99 -9.94
N GLN A 341 -11.31 -37.89 -10.91
CA GLN A 341 -10.35 -38.92 -11.28
C GLN A 341 -9.06 -38.33 -11.85
N ILE A 342 -9.17 -37.31 -12.72
CA ILE A 342 -8.00 -36.62 -13.29
C ILE A 342 -7.19 -35.93 -12.19
N VAL A 343 -7.85 -35.20 -11.29
CA VAL A 343 -7.20 -34.54 -10.14
C VAL A 343 -6.53 -35.59 -9.27
N LYS A 344 -7.23 -36.66 -8.89
CA LYS A 344 -6.65 -37.75 -8.07
C LYS A 344 -5.45 -38.40 -8.76
N LYS A 345 -5.55 -38.71 -10.06
CA LYS A 345 -4.48 -39.35 -10.84
C LYS A 345 -3.24 -38.46 -10.99
N ARG A 346 -3.42 -37.14 -11.17
CA ARG A 346 -2.32 -36.20 -11.44
C ARG A 346 -1.72 -35.56 -10.18
N LEU A 347 -2.50 -35.44 -9.11
CA LEU A 347 -2.11 -34.77 -7.86
C LEU A 347 -2.00 -35.69 -6.65
N GLY A 348 -2.62 -36.88 -6.69
CA GLY A 348 -2.76 -37.73 -5.50
C GLY A 348 -3.76 -37.17 -4.46
N LYS A 349 -4.50 -36.10 -4.80
CA LYS A 349 -5.40 -35.38 -3.90
C LYS A 349 -6.87 -35.55 -4.31
N HIS A 350 -7.77 -35.36 -3.36
CA HIS A 350 -9.21 -35.35 -3.61
C HIS A 350 -9.71 -33.94 -3.92
N LEU A 351 -10.38 -33.78 -5.08
CA LEU A 351 -11.11 -32.55 -5.36
C LEU A 351 -12.36 -32.51 -4.45
N PRO A 352 -12.57 -31.45 -3.66
CA PRO A 352 -13.69 -31.33 -2.73
C PRO A 352 -15.00 -30.95 -3.46
N LEU A 353 -15.35 -31.72 -4.50
CA LEU A 353 -16.56 -31.55 -5.31
C LEU A 353 -17.51 -32.71 -5.03
N THR A 354 -18.71 -32.41 -4.55
CA THR A 354 -19.73 -33.42 -4.21
C THR A 354 -21.03 -33.18 -4.98
N ILE A 355 -21.77 -34.27 -5.20
CA ILE A 355 -23.11 -34.27 -5.78
C ILE A 355 -23.98 -35.27 -5.04
N THR A 356 -25.09 -34.79 -4.48
CA THR A 356 -25.99 -35.53 -3.59
C THR A 356 -27.45 -35.38 -4.05
N GLY A 357 -28.35 -36.25 -3.60
CA GLY A 357 -29.76 -36.24 -3.97
C GLY A 357 -30.16 -37.25 -5.04
N GLY A 358 -31.38 -37.07 -5.57
CA GLY A 358 -32.08 -37.98 -6.48
C GLY A 358 -31.79 -37.76 -7.97
N PRO A 359 -32.47 -38.52 -8.86
CA PRO A 359 -32.29 -38.44 -10.31
C PRO A 359 -32.83 -37.14 -10.92
N ALA A 360 -32.57 -36.93 -12.21
CA ALA A 360 -33.04 -35.76 -12.96
C ALA A 360 -32.59 -34.44 -12.29
N LYS A 361 -33.52 -33.52 -12.00
CA LYS A 361 -33.25 -32.20 -11.41
C LYS A 361 -33.21 -32.19 -9.87
N ASN A 362 -33.38 -33.34 -9.21
CA ASN A 362 -33.53 -33.42 -7.76
C ASN A 362 -32.18 -33.66 -7.05
N PHE A 363 -31.12 -33.01 -7.49
CA PHE A 363 -29.78 -33.11 -6.89
C PHE A 363 -29.22 -31.74 -6.51
N THR A 364 -28.27 -31.76 -5.58
CA THR A 364 -27.46 -30.60 -5.21
C THR A 364 -25.98 -30.90 -5.46
N MET A 365 -25.21 -29.85 -5.70
CA MET A 365 -23.76 -29.89 -5.85
C MET A 365 -23.10 -28.93 -4.88
N ARG A 366 -21.91 -29.27 -4.41
CA ARG A 366 -21.15 -28.41 -3.50
C ARG A 366 -19.66 -28.48 -3.81
N LEU A 367 -19.01 -27.32 -3.75
CA LEU A 367 -17.56 -27.19 -3.77
C LEU A 367 -17.10 -26.71 -2.39
N ASP A 368 -16.39 -27.56 -1.68
CA ASP A 368 -15.91 -27.30 -0.32
C ASP A 368 -14.42 -26.90 -0.31
N ALA A 369 -13.93 -26.51 0.87
CA ALA A 369 -12.49 -26.42 1.11
C ALA A 369 -11.86 -27.82 1.10
N GLY A 370 -10.61 -27.90 0.67
CA GLY A 370 -9.88 -29.17 0.63
C GLY A 370 -8.40 -28.98 0.32
N GLU A 371 -7.73 -30.10 0.06
CA GLU A 371 -6.29 -30.14 -0.22
C GLU A 371 -5.91 -29.56 -1.59
N VAL A 372 -6.88 -29.50 -2.51
CA VAL A 372 -6.72 -29.03 -3.88
C VAL A 372 -7.07 -27.55 -3.97
N LYS A 373 -6.10 -26.72 -4.35
CA LYS A 373 -6.35 -25.30 -4.63
C LYS A 373 -6.79 -25.10 -6.08
N ILE A 374 -7.92 -24.44 -6.26
CA ILE A 374 -8.43 -24.02 -7.57
C ILE A 374 -8.06 -22.55 -7.79
N TYR A 375 -7.37 -22.28 -8.89
CA TYR A 375 -6.99 -20.94 -9.34
C TYR A 375 -7.85 -20.57 -10.54
N TRP A 376 -8.48 -19.41 -10.50
CA TRP A 376 -9.23 -18.81 -11.59
C TRP A 376 -8.36 -17.77 -12.27
N LEU A 377 -8.12 -17.94 -13.57
CA LEU A 377 -7.50 -16.91 -14.39
C LEU A 377 -8.60 -15.98 -14.92
N GLU A 378 -8.53 -14.72 -14.50
CA GLU A 378 -9.49 -13.66 -14.86
C GLU A 378 -9.01 -12.79 -16.03
#